data_AF-A0A0A9DCC5-F1
#
_entry.id   AF-A0A0A9DCC5-F1
#
_cell.length_a   1.000
_cell.length_b   1.000
_cell.length_c   1.000
_cell.angle_alpha   90.00
_cell.angle_beta   90.00
_cell.angle_gamma   90.00
#
_symmetry.space_group_name_H-M   'P 1'
#
loop_
_entity.id
_entity.type
_entity.pdbx_description
1 polymer ?
#
loop_
_entity_poly.entity_id
_entity_poly.type
_entity_poly.pdbx_seq_one_letter_code
_entity_poly.pdbx_strand_id
1 'polypeptide(L)'
;MAMAHLVETYACSPATERGRGILLAGDPKTDTIAYCTGRSVIIRRLDAPLDAWAYQDHAYPTTVARFSSNGEWVASADASGCVRVWGRYGDRALKAEFRPLSGRVDDLRWSPDGLRIVVSGDGKGKSFVRAFV
;
A
#
# COMPACT_ATOMS: atom_id res chain seq x y z
N MET A 1 -34.67 -10.35 10.35
CA MET A 1 -33.38 -10.30 11.07
C MET A 1 -32.63 -9.09 10.52
N ALA A 2 -32.40 -8.04 11.31
CA ALA A 2 -31.73 -6.83 10.81
C ALA A 2 -30.24 -7.14 10.63
N MET A 3 -29.71 -6.96 9.41
CA MET A 3 -28.29 -7.08 9.15
C MET A 3 -27.57 -5.83 9.68
N ALA A 4 -26.46 -6.05 10.40
CA ALA A 4 -25.57 -4.97 10.76
C ALA A 4 -24.95 -4.39 9.49
N HIS A 5 -24.95 -3.06 9.37
CA HIS A 5 -24.30 -2.33 8.29
C HIS A 5 -23.27 -1.39 8.90
N LEU A 6 -22.14 -1.25 8.22
CA LEU A 6 -21.10 -0.29 8.60
C LEU A 6 -21.61 1.13 8.35
N VAL A 7 -21.60 1.97 9.38
CA VAL A 7 -22.05 3.38 9.28
C VAL A 7 -20.88 4.30 8.99
N GLU A 8 -19.81 4.23 9.80
CA GLU A 8 -18.63 5.10 9.71
C GLU A 8 -17.36 4.33 10.08
N THR A 9 -16.21 4.75 9.54
CA THR A 9 -14.91 4.16 9.88
C THR A 9 -13.94 5.23 10.36
N TYR A 10 -13.43 5.05 11.59
CA TYR A 10 -12.39 5.90 12.17
C TYR A 10 -11.01 5.31 11.87
N ALA A 11 -10.37 5.80 10.82
CA ALA A 11 -9.04 5.35 10.42
C ALA A 11 -7.96 5.86 11.38
N CYS A 12 -7.02 4.99 11.72
CA CYS A 12 -5.84 5.34 12.50
C CYS A 12 -4.87 6.23 11.72
N SER A 13 -3.99 6.93 12.42
CA SER A 13 -2.94 7.74 11.80
C SER A 13 -1.85 6.88 11.12
N PRO A 14 -1.11 7.44 10.15
CA PRO A 14 0.07 6.78 9.57
C PRO A 14 1.09 6.42 10.64
N ALA A 15 1.76 5.27 10.47
CA ALA A 15 2.87 4.91 11.34
C ALA A 15 4.07 5.84 11.13
N THR A 16 4.76 6.17 12.22
CA THR A 16 5.92 7.08 12.19
C THR A 16 7.13 6.41 12.86
N GLU A 17 8.31 6.69 12.34
CA GLU A 17 9.58 6.23 12.89
C GLU A 17 10.53 7.44 12.94
N ARG A 18 11.16 7.69 14.10
CA ARG A 18 12.04 8.85 14.27
C ARG A 18 13.18 8.80 13.26
N GLY A 19 13.39 9.90 12.54
CA GLY A 19 14.45 9.99 11.53
C GLY A 19 14.10 9.31 10.20
N ARG A 20 12.86 8.85 10.02
CA ARG A 20 12.39 8.25 8.77
C ARG A 20 11.21 9.02 8.19
N GLY A 21 11.20 9.17 6.87
CA GLY A 21 10.08 9.77 6.16
C GLY A 21 8.82 8.91 6.23
N ILE A 22 7.66 9.56 6.30
CA ILE A 22 6.35 8.89 6.21
C ILE A 22 5.93 8.91 4.75
N LEU A 23 5.81 7.73 4.15
CA LEU A 23 5.48 7.59 2.75
C LEU A 23 3.96 7.57 2.55
N LEU A 24 3.41 8.72 2.20
CA LEU A 24 2.02 8.87 1.77
C LEU A 24 1.92 8.75 0.24
N ALA A 25 0.80 8.25 -0.26
CA ALA A 25 0.48 8.33 -1.68
C ALA A 25 -0.90 8.95 -1.86
N GLY A 26 -1.02 9.89 -2.79
CA GLY A 26 -2.31 10.35 -3.30
C GLY A 26 -2.65 9.61 -4.58
N ASP A 27 -3.93 9.31 -4.77
CA ASP A 27 -4.45 8.94 -6.09
C ASP A 27 -4.56 10.21 -6.93
N PRO A 28 -3.95 10.30 -8.12
CA PRO A 28 -4.07 11.49 -8.97
C PRO A 28 -5.50 11.73 -9.50
N LYS A 29 -6.36 10.71 -9.48
CA LYS A 29 -7.72 10.78 -10.04
C LYS A 29 -8.80 11.08 -9.01
N THR A 30 -8.54 10.79 -7.74
CA THR A 30 -9.53 10.89 -6.66
C THR A 30 -8.94 11.61 -5.45
N ASP A 31 -9.78 12.12 -4.57
CA ASP A 31 -9.34 12.78 -3.34
C ASP A 31 -8.98 11.76 -2.23
N THR A 32 -8.27 10.68 -2.60
CA THR A 32 -7.93 9.58 -1.70
C THR A 32 -6.43 9.46 -1.49
N ILE A 33 -6.07 9.16 -0.24
CA ILE A 33 -4.70 8.93 0.20
C ILE A 33 -4.53 7.50 0.72
N ALA A 34 -3.35 6.94 0.46
CA ALA A 34 -2.90 5.66 0.98
C ALA A 34 -1.71 5.86 1.94
N TYR A 35 -1.72 5.11 3.04
CA TYR A 35 -0.60 5.06 3.97
C TYR A 35 -0.55 3.74 4.74
N CYS A 36 0.63 3.44 5.28
CA CYS A 36 0.89 2.20 5.98
C CYS A 36 0.84 2.39 7.50
N THR A 37 0.30 1.38 8.17
CA THR A 37 0.26 1.32 9.64
C THR A 37 0.16 -0.13 10.10
N GLY A 38 1.04 -0.53 11.02
CA GLY A 38 1.17 -1.93 11.42
C GLY A 38 1.33 -2.85 10.22
N ARG A 39 0.45 -3.85 10.08
CA ARG A 39 0.42 -4.81 8.95
C ARG A 39 -0.64 -4.44 7.90
N SER A 40 -1.11 -3.20 7.91
CA SER A 40 -2.24 -2.79 7.09
C SER A 40 -1.89 -1.60 6.21
N VAL A 41 -2.58 -1.51 5.07
CA VAL A 41 -2.59 -0.31 4.22
C VAL A 41 -3.94 0.33 4.40
N ILE A 42 -3.94 1.57 4.86
CA ILE A 42 -5.16 2.37 4.96
C ILE A 42 -5.32 3.15 3.68
N ILE A 43 -6.55 3.15 3.16
CA ILE A 43 -6.95 4.10 2.16
C ILE A 43 -8.10 4.95 2.71
N ARG A 44 -7.96 6.27 2.61
CA ARG A 44 -8.88 7.23 3.21
C ARG A 44 -9.15 8.37 2.24
N ARG A 45 -10.40 8.81 2.17
CA ARG A 45 -10.78 10.02 1.43
C ARG A 45 -10.48 11.28 2.26
N LEU A 46 -10.01 12.34 1.64
CA LEU A 46 -9.65 13.60 2.33
C LEU A 46 -10.89 14.47 2.57
N ASP A 47 -11.77 14.63 1.58
CA ASP A 47 -13.05 15.34 1.72
C ASP A 47 -14.05 14.68 2.68
N ALA A 48 -14.03 13.35 2.81
CA ALA A 48 -14.86 12.58 3.73
C ALA A 48 -14.01 11.57 4.52
N PRO A 49 -13.42 11.98 5.65
CA PRO A 49 -12.45 11.17 6.37
C PRO A 49 -12.98 9.88 7.00
N LEU A 50 -14.30 9.76 7.15
CA LEU A 50 -15.00 8.58 7.67
C LEU A 50 -15.19 7.49 6.61
N ASP A 51 -14.98 7.84 5.33
CA ASP A 51 -14.90 6.93 4.21
C ASP A 51 -13.46 6.45 4.07
N ALA A 52 -13.17 5.40 4.85
CA ALA A 52 -11.85 4.81 4.94
C ALA A 52 -11.94 3.31 5.13
N TRP A 53 -10.86 2.63 4.75
CA TRP A 53 -10.78 1.19 4.91
C TRP A 53 -9.34 0.70 4.91
N ALA A 54 -9.16 -0.55 5.34
CA ALA A 54 -7.86 -1.20 5.46
C ALA A 54 -7.74 -2.42 4.54
N TYR A 55 -6.59 -2.58 3.92
CA TYR A 55 -6.10 -3.84 3.36
C TYR A 55 -5.20 -4.51 4.41
N GLN A 56 -5.47 -5.76 4.79
CA GLN A 56 -4.89 -6.37 6.00
C GLN A 56 -4.20 -7.72 5.76
N ASP A 57 -3.92 -8.07 4.52
CA ASP A 57 -3.37 -9.41 4.23
C ASP A 57 -1.86 -9.51 4.50
N HIS A 58 -1.14 -8.39 4.65
CA HIS A 58 0.30 -8.39 4.92
C HIS A 58 0.66 -9.17 6.20
N ALA A 59 1.60 -10.10 6.04
CA ALA A 59 2.10 -10.92 7.14
C ALA A 59 3.07 -10.12 8.04
N TYR A 60 3.78 -9.14 7.45
CA TYR A 60 4.77 -8.31 8.10
C TYR A 60 4.36 -6.83 8.09
N PRO A 61 5.01 -5.96 8.88
CA PRO A 61 4.70 -4.55 8.89
C PRO A 61 4.80 -3.93 7.49
N THR A 62 3.74 -3.25 7.07
CA THR A 62 3.68 -2.57 5.78
C THR A 62 4.56 -1.33 5.82
N THR A 63 5.26 -1.06 4.73
CA THR A 63 6.22 0.04 4.65
C THR A 63 5.80 1.12 3.69
N VAL A 64 5.19 0.75 2.57
CA VAL A 64 4.78 1.67 1.52
C VAL A 64 3.61 1.13 0.71
N ALA A 65 2.75 2.03 0.21
CA ALA A 65 1.69 1.73 -0.73
C ALA A 65 1.57 2.83 -1.79
N ARG A 66 1.22 2.46 -3.03
CA ARG A 66 1.07 3.36 -4.17
C ARG A 66 -0.08 2.92 -5.08
N PHE A 67 -0.85 3.89 -5.54
CA PHE A 67 -1.83 3.70 -6.60
C PHE A 67 -1.16 3.50 -7.95
N SER A 68 -1.72 2.62 -8.78
CA SER A 68 -1.39 2.53 -10.20
C SER A 68 -1.85 3.79 -10.95
N SER A 69 -1.26 4.06 -12.10
CA SER A 69 -1.64 5.21 -12.94
C SER A 69 -3.09 5.15 -13.42
N ASN A 70 -3.66 3.95 -13.55
CA ASN A 70 -5.07 3.78 -13.89
C ASN A 70 -6.03 3.93 -12.69
N GLY A 71 -5.54 3.90 -11.44
CA GLY A 71 -6.33 4.04 -10.21
C GLY A 71 -7.10 2.79 -9.78
N GLU A 72 -6.99 1.69 -10.52
CA GLU A 72 -7.72 0.44 -10.24
C GLU A 72 -6.95 -0.50 -9.32
N TRP A 73 -5.63 -0.34 -9.25
CA TRP A 73 -4.74 -1.22 -8.50
C TRP A 73 -3.97 -0.44 -7.45
N VAL A 74 -3.67 -1.11 -6.35
CA VAL A 74 -2.73 -0.63 -5.35
C VAL A 74 -1.62 -1.66 -5.23
N ALA A 75 -0.38 -1.18 -5.28
CA ALA A 75 0.76 -1.97 -4.89
C ALA A 75 1.17 -1.57 -3.48
N SER A 76 1.41 -2.55 -2.62
CA SER A 76 1.86 -2.35 -1.26
C SER A 76 2.99 -3.31 -0.91
N ALA A 77 3.93 -2.85 -0.09
CA ALA A 77 5.09 -3.64 0.31
C ALA A 77 5.26 -3.70 1.83
N ASP A 78 6.03 -4.68 2.29
CA ASP A 78 6.30 -4.89 3.70
C ASP A 78 7.80 -5.09 4.04
N ALA A 79 8.06 -5.19 5.34
CA ALA A 79 9.40 -5.33 5.90
C ALA A 79 10.11 -6.64 5.54
N SER A 80 9.39 -7.64 4.98
CA SER A 80 9.99 -8.92 4.55
C SER A 80 10.45 -8.91 3.08
N GLY A 81 10.21 -7.82 2.36
CA GLY A 81 10.50 -7.74 0.93
C GLY A 81 9.35 -8.24 0.05
N CYS A 82 8.19 -8.52 0.64
CA CYS A 82 6.99 -8.90 -0.09
C CYS A 82 6.29 -7.66 -0.66
N VAL A 83 5.83 -7.76 -1.90
CA VAL A 83 5.01 -6.79 -2.59
C VAL A 83 3.74 -7.45 -3.05
N ARG A 84 2.60 -6.83 -2.75
CA ARG A 84 1.29 -7.28 -3.18
C ARG A 84 0.65 -6.25 -4.08
N VAL A 85 -0.02 -6.74 -5.12
CA VAL A 85 -0.85 -5.95 -6.03
C VAL A 85 -2.28 -6.42 -5.87
N TRP A 86 -3.18 -5.51 -5.52
CA TRP A 86 -4.56 -5.84 -5.20
C TRP A 86 -5.54 -4.78 -5.72
N GLY A 87 -6.79 -5.20 -5.92
CA GLY A 87 -7.84 -4.36 -6.50
C GLY A 87 -8.30 -3.25 -5.57
N ARG A 88 -8.40 -2.02 -6.06
CA ARG A 88 -8.90 -0.87 -5.27
C ARG A 88 -10.38 -1.01 -4.93
N TYR A 89 -11.17 -1.57 -5.81
CA TYR A 89 -12.64 -1.63 -5.68
C TYR A 89 -13.12 -3.05 -5.40
N GLY A 90 -14.37 -3.17 -4.96
CA GLY A 90 -15.02 -4.46 -4.71
C GLY A 90 -14.42 -5.22 -3.53
N ASP A 91 -14.14 -6.50 -3.74
CA ASP A 91 -13.57 -7.43 -2.75
C ASP A 91 -12.09 -7.19 -2.45
N ARG A 92 -11.44 -6.31 -3.23
CA ARG A 92 -10.01 -5.99 -3.13
C ARG A 92 -9.13 -7.22 -3.29
N ALA A 93 -9.52 -8.11 -4.19
CA ALA A 93 -8.81 -9.33 -4.47
C ALA A 93 -7.32 -9.10 -4.74
N LEU A 94 -6.50 -9.99 -4.18
CA LEU A 94 -5.08 -10.09 -4.49
C LEU A 94 -4.93 -10.53 -5.96
N LYS A 95 -4.31 -9.69 -6.77
CA LYS A 95 -3.96 -10.00 -8.16
C LYS A 95 -2.65 -10.74 -8.25
N ALA A 96 -1.64 -10.28 -7.51
CA ALA A 96 -0.31 -10.86 -7.56
C ALA A 96 0.48 -10.58 -6.28
N GLU A 97 1.38 -11.48 -5.96
CA GLU A 97 2.33 -11.36 -4.86
C GLU A 97 3.75 -11.66 -5.37
N PHE A 98 4.70 -10.80 -5.01
CA PHE A 98 6.09 -10.90 -5.41
C PHE A 98 6.99 -10.77 -4.20
N ARG A 99 8.16 -11.40 -4.26
CA ARG A 99 9.22 -11.20 -3.26
C ARG A 99 10.52 -10.76 -3.94
N PRO A 100 10.56 -9.51 -4.46
CA PRO A 100 11.71 -8.99 -5.20
C PRO A 100 12.95 -8.78 -4.33
N LEU A 101 12.75 -8.46 -3.04
CA LEU A 101 13.78 -8.21 -2.04
C LEU A 101 13.69 -9.26 -0.91
N SER A 102 14.77 -9.38 -0.13
CA SER A 102 14.85 -10.31 1.02
C SER A 102 14.87 -9.59 2.37
N GLY A 103 14.74 -8.27 2.35
CA GLY A 103 14.64 -7.41 3.52
C GLY A 103 13.62 -6.31 3.27
N ARG A 104 13.65 -5.28 4.11
CA ARG A 104 12.66 -4.21 4.13
C ARG A 104 12.58 -3.49 2.79
N VAL A 105 11.36 -3.35 2.26
CA VAL A 105 11.11 -2.42 1.14
C VAL A 105 11.04 -1.00 1.69
N ASP A 106 11.89 -0.12 1.17
CA ASP A 106 11.91 1.29 1.55
C ASP A 106 10.96 2.13 0.72
N ASP A 107 10.92 1.92 -0.59
CA ASP A 107 9.96 2.59 -1.47
C ASP A 107 9.57 1.70 -2.65
N LEU A 108 8.45 2.04 -3.28
CA LEU A 108 7.97 1.40 -4.49
C LEU A 108 7.37 2.45 -5.43
N ARG A 109 7.45 2.22 -6.74
CA ARG A 109 6.80 3.08 -7.74
C ARG A 109 6.32 2.28 -8.95
N TRP A 110 5.10 2.60 -9.38
CA TRP A 110 4.57 2.13 -10.66
C TRP A 110 5.25 2.86 -11.82
N SER A 111 5.50 2.14 -12.91
CA SER A 111 5.80 2.76 -14.20
C SER A 111 4.60 3.58 -14.70
N PRO A 112 4.82 4.61 -15.54
CA PRO A 112 3.73 5.42 -16.07
C PRO A 112 2.69 4.62 -16.86
N ASP A 113 3.13 3.59 -17.58
CA ASP A 113 2.28 2.65 -18.31
C ASP A 113 1.49 1.68 -17.40
N GLY A 114 1.78 1.64 -16.09
CA GLY A 114 1.14 0.76 -15.12
C GLY A 114 1.50 -0.73 -15.27
N LEU A 115 2.46 -1.07 -16.13
CA LEU A 115 2.83 -2.46 -16.44
C LEU A 115 4.01 -2.99 -15.62
N ARG A 116 4.70 -2.11 -14.89
CA ARG A 116 5.89 -2.47 -14.11
C ARG A 116 5.89 -1.77 -12.77
N ILE A 117 6.58 -2.38 -11.82
CA ILE A 117 6.84 -1.83 -10.50
C ILE A 117 8.34 -1.85 -10.27
N VAL A 118 8.86 -0.72 -9.81
CA VAL A 118 10.22 -0.60 -9.28
C VAL A 118 10.13 -0.60 -7.76
N VAL A 119 11.00 -1.37 -7.11
CA VAL A 119 11.16 -1.38 -5.66
C VAL A 119 12.59 -1.06 -5.28
N SER A 120 12.74 -0.38 -4.14
CA SER A 120 14.02 -0.15 -3.49
C SER A 120 13.98 -0.62 -2.04
N GLY A 121 15.11 -1.06 -1.52
CA GLY A 121 15.23 -1.45 -0.12
C GLY A 121 16.38 -2.41 0.12
N ASP A 122 16.28 -3.18 1.21
CA ASP A 122 17.34 -4.09 1.64
C ASP A 122 17.27 -5.45 0.95
N GLY A 123 18.40 -5.94 0.45
CA GLY A 123 18.55 -7.30 -0.07
C GLY A 123 19.77 -8.00 0.48
N LYS A 124 19.72 -8.56 1.69
CA LYS A 124 20.87 -9.19 2.37
C LYS A 124 21.99 -8.20 2.72
N GLY A 125 21.64 -7.04 3.28
CA GLY A 125 22.61 -6.06 3.80
C GLY A 125 23.24 -5.15 2.76
N LYS A 126 22.76 -5.14 1.52
CA LYS A 126 23.03 -4.07 0.55
C LYS A 126 21.71 -3.45 0.09
N SER A 127 21.74 -2.17 -0.27
CA SER A 127 20.62 -1.51 -0.93
C SER A 127 20.48 -2.02 -2.36
N PHE A 128 19.28 -2.47 -2.73
CA PHE A 128 18.96 -2.98 -4.05
C PHE A 128 17.77 -2.23 -4.66
N VAL A 129 17.81 -2.07 -5.98
CA VAL A 129 16.67 -1.61 -6.78
C VAL A 129 16.32 -2.70 -7.79
N ARG A 130 15.05 -3.09 -7.87
CA ARG A 130 14.58 -4.12 -8.82
C ARG A 130 13.30 -3.68 -9.50
N ALA A 131 13.22 -3.85 -10.81
CA ALA A 131 12.00 -3.68 -11.60
C ALA A 131 11.41 -5.06 -11.93
N PHE A 132 10.08 -5.20 -11.82
CA PHE A 132 9.35 -6.41 -12.18
C PHE A 132 7.93 -6.05 -12.68
N VAL A 133 7.15 -7.06 -13.08
CA VAL A 133 5.81 -6.96 -13.68
C VAL A 133 4.77 -7.40 -12.67
#